data_AF-A0A7S0XTJ5-F1
#
_entry.id   AF-A0A7S0XTJ5-F1
#
_cell.length_a   1.000
_cell.length_b   1.000
_cell.length_c   1.000
_cell.angle_alpha   90.00
_cell.angle_beta   90.00
_cell.angle_gamma   90.00
#
_symmetry.space_group_name_H-M   'P 1'
#
loop_
_entity.id
_entity.type
_entity.pdbx_description
1 polymer ?
#
loop_
_entity_poly.entity_id
_entity_poly.type
_entity_poly.pdbx_seq_one_letter_code
_entity_poly.pdbx_strand_id
1 'polypeptide(L)'
;YLNPLNSLIAMKREEGDKKKAEQRAEAPFRKRHLQMLRNMQEGSRKKLEEEEEAKKAKEEERNKLKAKIGIENVASRLWNAVAEHAEISERVEKKLLDKKEQQKEEKEMTPEEQEEVKRRKEEAAARNKAMLERNQQYLEKLAEKRKQEDAVFDEQRRKEEKMRSKLREKILEQVEKHRAEDPLGALSAPGGAEKPLNR
;
A
#
# COMPACT_ATOMS: atom_id res chain seq x y z
N TYR A 1 85.60 30.58 2.23
CA TYR A 1 84.46 30.75 1.32
C TYR A 1 83.89 29.38 0.98
N LEU A 2 82.63 29.12 1.29
CA LEU A 2 82.00 27.82 0.97
C LEU A 2 81.84 27.67 -0.55
N ASN A 3 82.11 26.47 -1.05
CA ASN A 3 82.11 26.15 -2.49
C ASN A 3 80.68 26.19 -3.07
N PRO A 4 80.41 26.98 -4.13
CA PRO A 4 79.07 27.16 -4.69
C PRO A 4 78.41 25.86 -5.18
N LEU A 5 79.19 24.85 -5.60
CA LEU A 5 78.64 23.53 -5.96
C LEU A 5 77.95 22.82 -4.79
N ASN A 6 78.47 22.96 -3.56
CA ASN A 6 77.87 22.35 -2.38
C ASN A 6 76.55 23.04 -2.01
N SER A 7 76.43 24.35 -2.24
CA SER A 7 75.18 25.08 -2.04
C SER A 7 74.10 24.64 -3.04
N LEU A 8 74.47 24.40 -4.30
CA LEU A 8 73.54 23.93 -5.33
C LEU A 8 73.02 22.51 -5.04
N ILE A 9 73.91 21.63 -4.57
CA ILE A 9 73.54 20.27 -4.17
C ILE A 9 72.60 20.28 -2.96
N ALA A 10 72.85 21.15 -1.97
CA ALA A 10 71.98 21.31 -0.81
C ALA A 10 70.59 21.82 -1.24
N MET A 11 70.52 22.83 -2.09
CA MET A 11 69.24 23.34 -2.62
C MET A 11 68.47 22.26 -3.41
N LYS A 12 69.16 21.45 -4.23
CA LYS A 12 68.52 20.36 -4.97
C LYS A 12 68.02 19.22 -4.08
N ARG A 13 68.72 18.93 -2.98
CA ARG A 13 68.25 17.97 -1.97
C ARG A 13 67.02 18.50 -1.23
N GLU A 14 67.04 19.77 -0.81
CA GLU A 14 65.88 20.42 -0.19
C GLU A 14 64.67 20.48 -1.12
N GLU A 15 64.85 20.78 -2.42
CA GLU A 15 63.80 20.71 -3.43
C GLU A 15 63.24 19.28 -3.59
N GLY A 16 64.11 18.26 -3.57
CA GLY A 16 63.72 16.86 -3.66
C GLY A 16 62.94 16.39 -2.43
N ASP A 17 63.33 16.83 -1.23
CA ASP A 17 62.67 16.50 0.02
C ASP A 17 61.34 17.23 0.18
N LYS A 18 61.22 18.48 -0.30
CA LYS A 18 59.96 19.22 -0.40
C LYS A 18 58.96 18.49 -1.30
N LYS A 19 59.37 18.05 -2.49
CA LYS A 19 58.50 17.29 -3.41
C LYS A 19 58.04 15.95 -2.80
N LYS A 20 58.91 15.25 -2.08
CA LYS A 20 58.54 14.01 -1.37
C LYS A 20 57.58 14.28 -0.21
N ALA A 21 57.75 15.40 0.50
CA ALA A 21 56.84 15.82 1.58
C ALA A 21 55.45 16.18 1.04
N GLU A 22 55.38 16.92 -0.08
CA GLU A 22 54.13 17.26 -0.78
C GLU A 22 53.40 15.99 -1.26
N GLN A 23 54.11 15.05 -1.89
CA GLN A 23 53.53 13.78 -2.34
C GLN A 23 52.98 12.93 -1.17
N ARG A 24 53.66 12.95 -0.02
CA ARG A 24 53.20 12.28 1.22
C ARG A 24 51.99 12.99 1.83
N ALA A 25 51.95 14.32 1.78
CA ALA A 25 50.81 15.11 2.24
C ALA A 25 49.56 14.85 1.38
N GLU A 26 49.72 14.63 0.06
CA GLU A 26 48.63 14.30 -0.87
C GLU A 26 48.13 12.85 -0.78
N ALA A 27 48.95 11.92 -0.31
CA ALA A 27 48.60 10.50 -0.21
C ALA A 27 47.31 10.21 0.61
N PRO A 28 47.07 10.81 1.79
CA PRO A 28 45.81 10.64 2.52
C PRO A 28 44.61 11.24 1.79
N PHE A 29 44.76 12.36 1.08
CA PHE A 29 43.68 12.95 0.28
C PHE A 29 43.30 12.06 -0.90
N ARG A 30 44.29 11.49 -1.60
CA ARG A 30 44.08 10.50 -2.67
C ARG A 30 43.33 9.27 -2.17
N LYS A 31 43.71 8.72 -1.02
CA LYS A 31 43.01 7.57 -0.41
C LYS A 31 41.56 7.89 -0.06
N ARG A 32 41.30 9.04 0.58
CA ARG A 32 39.93 9.48 0.90
C ARG A 32 39.10 9.71 -0.36
N HIS A 33 39.68 10.31 -1.40
CA HIS A 33 38.99 10.55 -2.66
C HIS A 33 38.61 9.25 -3.38
N LEU A 34 39.53 8.28 -3.47
CA LEU A 34 39.25 6.95 -4.04
C LEU A 34 38.18 6.20 -3.23
N GLN A 35 38.20 6.31 -1.91
CA GLN A 35 37.18 5.70 -1.05
C GLN A 35 35.81 6.33 -1.25
N MET A 36 35.73 7.66 -1.37
CA MET A 36 34.50 8.37 -1.69
C MET A 36 33.93 7.90 -3.03
N LEU A 37 34.76 7.80 -4.08
CA LEU A 37 34.34 7.31 -5.40
C LEU A 37 33.80 5.87 -5.33
N ARG A 38 34.46 4.99 -4.57
CA ARG A 38 33.99 3.61 -4.35
C ARG A 38 32.63 3.59 -3.64
N ASN A 39 32.47 4.37 -2.57
CA ASN A 39 31.21 4.47 -1.84
C ASN A 39 30.07 5.02 -2.72
N MET A 40 30.36 5.97 -3.61
CA MET A 40 29.38 6.48 -4.58
C MET A 40 28.97 5.43 -5.62
N GLN A 41 29.92 4.62 -6.10
CA GLN A 41 29.62 3.50 -7.01
C GLN A 41 28.79 2.41 -6.32
N GLU A 42 29.15 2.03 -5.10
CA GLU A 42 28.38 1.06 -4.31
C GLU A 42 26.98 1.57 -3.97
N GLY A 43 26.85 2.85 -3.59
CA GLY A 43 25.55 3.48 -3.37
C GLY A 43 24.68 3.53 -4.62
N SER A 44 25.28 3.77 -5.79
CA SER A 44 24.56 3.76 -7.08
C SER A 44 24.11 2.35 -7.47
N ARG A 45 24.94 1.33 -7.23
CA ARG A 45 24.56 -0.07 -7.45
C ARG A 45 23.40 -0.51 -6.56
N LYS A 46 23.47 -0.20 -5.25
CA LYS A 46 22.38 -0.52 -4.32
C LYS A 46 21.07 0.14 -4.70
N LYS A 47 21.10 1.41 -5.12
CA LYS A 47 19.88 2.10 -5.61
C LYS A 47 19.31 1.44 -6.86
N LEU A 48 20.16 1.01 -7.79
CA LEU A 48 19.71 0.28 -8.98
C LEU A 48 19.09 -1.07 -8.62
N GLU A 49 19.70 -1.79 -7.67
CA GLU A 49 19.17 -3.06 -7.17
C GLU A 49 17.81 -2.87 -6.47
N GLU A 50 17.68 -1.86 -5.59
CA GLU A 50 16.41 -1.51 -4.92
C GLU A 50 15.31 -1.09 -5.92
N GLU A 51 15.65 -0.30 -6.94
CA GLU A 51 14.71 0.09 -8.00
C GLU A 51 14.27 -1.11 -8.85
N GLU A 52 15.18 -2.02 -9.17
CA GLU A 52 14.84 -3.25 -9.89
C GLU A 52 13.95 -4.18 -9.06
N GLU A 53 14.25 -4.37 -7.78
CA GLU A 53 13.39 -5.14 -6.87
C GLU A 53 12.00 -4.52 -6.76
N ALA A 54 11.90 -3.20 -6.63
CA ALA A 54 10.63 -2.50 -6.59
C ALA A 54 9.84 -2.65 -7.92
N LYS A 55 10.52 -2.63 -9.07
CA LYS A 55 9.90 -2.88 -10.38
C LYS A 55 9.42 -4.32 -10.49
N LYS A 56 10.21 -5.31 -10.07
CA LYS A 56 9.84 -6.73 -10.06
C LYS A 56 8.64 -6.98 -9.15
N ALA A 57 8.61 -6.41 -7.94
CA ALA A 57 7.49 -6.53 -7.02
C ALA A 57 6.18 -5.98 -7.62
N LYS A 58 6.25 -4.79 -8.25
CA LYS A 58 5.11 -4.21 -8.97
C LYS A 58 4.67 -5.07 -10.16
N GLU A 59 5.62 -5.66 -10.88
CA GLU A 59 5.35 -6.55 -12.01
C GLU A 59 4.69 -7.87 -11.56
N GLU A 60 5.14 -8.45 -10.45
CA GLU A 60 4.51 -9.62 -9.84
C GLU A 60 3.09 -9.31 -9.35
N GLU A 61 2.88 -8.18 -8.69
CA GLU A 61 1.55 -7.74 -8.25
C GLU A 61 0.62 -7.53 -9.45
N ARG A 62 1.12 -6.87 -10.51
CA ARG A 62 0.40 -6.71 -11.76
C ARG A 62 0.07 -8.06 -12.40
N ASN A 63 0.98 -9.02 -12.39
CA ASN A 63 0.76 -10.35 -12.95
C ASN A 63 -0.26 -11.16 -12.10
N LYS A 64 -0.23 -11.04 -10.78
CA LYS A 64 -1.26 -11.59 -9.87
C LYS A 64 -2.63 -10.98 -10.15
N LEU A 65 -2.70 -9.67 -10.41
CA LEU A 65 -3.94 -8.98 -10.74
C LEU A 65 -4.48 -9.41 -12.12
N LYS A 66 -3.60 -9.51 -13.12
CA LYS A 66 -3.91 -10.06 -14.45
C LYS A 66 -4.46 -11.50 -14.35
N ALA A 67 -3.87 -12.33 -13.51
CA ALA A 67 -4.33 -13.72 -13.29
C ALA A 67 -5.70 -13.79 -12.58
N LYS A 68 -6.00 -12.87 -11.65
CA LYS A 68 -7.26 -12.86 -10.89
C LYS A 68 -8.45 -12.28 -11.65
N ILE A 69 -8.22 -11.26 -12.48
CA ILE A 69 -9.30 -10.44 -13.07
C ILE A 69 -9.34 -10.58 -14.61
N GLY A 70 -8.28 -11.10 -15.23
CA GLY A 70 -8.09 -11.11 -16.68
C GLY A 70 -7.37 -9.85 -17.16
N ILE A 71 -6.52 -9.98 -18.18
CA ILE A 71 -5.67 -8.89 -18.71
C ILE A 71 -6.53 -7.74 -19.25
N GLU A 72 -7.62 -8.06 -19.93
CA GLU A 72 -8.55 -7.09 -20.56
C GLU A 72 -9.27 -6.22 -19.52
N ASN A 73 -9.64 -6.82 -18.37
CA ASN A 73 -10.27 -6.09 -17.27
C ASN A 73 -9.28 -5.20 -16.51
N VAL A 74 -8.00 -5.58 -16.41
CA VAL A 74 -6.96 -4.74 -15.80
C VAL A 74 -6.66 -3.53 -16.70
N ALA A 75 -6.53 -3.73 -18.01
CA ALA A 75 -6.32 -2.64 -18.96
C ALA A 75 -7.50 -1.66 -18.98
N SER A 76 -8.74 -2.17 -18.99
CA SER A 76 -9.95 -1.34 -18.96
C SER A 76 -10.07 -0.54 -17.65
N ARG A 77 -9.74 -1.13 -16.51
CA ARG A 77 -9.73 -0.42 -15.22
C ARG A 77 -8.66 0.66 -15.14
N LEU A 78 -7.47 0.41 -15.70
CA LEU A 78 -6.41 1.41 -15.77
C LEU A 78 -6.80 2.57 -16.70
N TRP A 79 -7.38 2.27 -17.86
CA TRP A 79 -7.89 3.30 -18.78
C TRP A 79 -9.00 4.14 -18.15
N ASN A 80 -9.95 3.52 -17.45
CA ASN A 80 -11.01 4.24 -16.75
C ASN A 80 -10.43 5.10 -15.62
N ALA A 81 -9.47 4.60 -14.83
CA ALA A 81 -8.84 5.39 -13.78
C ALA A 81 -8.06 6.60 -14.33
N VAL A 82 -7.41 6.45 -15.48
CA VAL A 82 -6.71 7.57 -16.17
C VAL A 82 -7.71 8.56 -16.75
N ALA A 83 -8.80 8.08 -17.36
CA ALA A 83 -9.88 8.93 -17.88
C ALA A 83 -10.57 9.71 -16.76
N GLU A 84 -10.91 9.04 -15.64
CA GLU A 84 -11.45 9.67 -14.43
C GLU A 84 -10.49 10.74 -13.89
N HIS A 85 -9.19 10.47 -13.86
CA HIS A 85 -8.19 11.44 -13.41
C HIS A 85 -8.08 12.65 -14.35
N ALA A 86 -8.16 12.44 -15.67
CA ALA A 86 -8.18 13.51 -16.66
C ALA A 86 -9.44 14.39 -16.49
N GLU A 87 -10.61 13.77 -16.36
CA GLU A 87 -11.86 14.49 -16.12
C GLU A 87 -11.85 15.25 -14.78
N ILE A 88 -11.29 14.66 -13.73
CA ILE A 88 -11.11 15.34 -12.44
C ILE A 88 -10.19 16.55 -12.61
N SER A 89 -9.10 16.40 -13.36
CA SER A 89 -8.15 17.49 -13.61
C SER A 89 -8.81 18.65 -14.36
N GLU A 90 -9.56 18.37 -15.42
CA GLU A 90 -10.33 19.39 -16.17
C GLU A 90 -11.40 20.06 -15.29
N ARG A 91 -12.12 19.29 -14.47
CA ARG A 91 -13.11 19.86 -13.53
C ARG A 91 -12.45 20.74 -12.47
N VAL A 92 -11.26 20.38 -11.99
CA VAL A 92 -10.50 21.18 -11.01
C VAL A 92 -10.01 22.46 -11.66
N GLU A 93 -9.45 22.38 -12.87
CA GLU A 93 -8.98 23.55 -13.61
C GLU A 93 -10.12 24.52 -13.92
N LYS A 94 -11.27 24.02 -14.38
CA LYS A 94 -12.48 24.83 -14.59
C LYS A 94 -12.95 25.52 -13.31
N LYS A 95 -13.05 24.78 -12.20
CA LYS A 95 -13.41 25.37 -10.89
C LYS A 95 -12.40 26.43 -10.41
N LEU A 96 -11.13 26.29 -10.75
CA LEU A 96 -10.10 27.29 -10.40
C LEU A 96 -10.23 28.54 -11.27
N LEU A 97 -10.59 28.40 -12.55
CA LEU A 97 -10.87 29.52 -13.45
C LEU A 97 -12.13 30.27 -13.00
N ASP A 98 -13.23 29.56 -12.73
CA ASP A 98 -14.48 30.15 -12.23
C ASP A 98 -14.25 30.93 -10.91
N LYS A 99 -13.42 30.40 -10.00
CA LYS A 99 -13.03 31.09 -8.76
C LYS A 99 -12.21 32.35 -9.02
N LYS A 100 -11.32 32.35 -10.01
CA LYS A 100 -10.51 33.53 -10.36
C LYS A 100 -11.37 34.63 -10.97
N GLU A 101 -12.38 34.27 -11.76
CA GLU A 101 -13.36 35.22 -12.30
C GLU A 101 -14.23 35.81 -11.19
N GLN A 102 -14.77 34.97 -10.30
CA GLN A 102 -15.52 35.42 -9.12
C GLN A 102 -14.68 36.35 -8.21
N GLN A 103 -13.39 36.08 -8.05
CA GLN A 103 -12.49 36.95 -7.28
C GLN A 103 -12.19 38.29 -7.97
N LYS A 104 -12.27 38.37 -9.30
CA LYS A 104 -12.14 39.62 -10.04
C LYS A 104 -13.42 40.45 -9.90
N GLU A 105 -14.57 39.81 -10.08
CA GLU A 105 -15.89 40.43 -9.84
C GLU A 105 -16.03 40.92 -8.39
N GLU A 106 -15.55 40.14 -7.40
CA GLU A 106 -15.54 40.57 -5.99
C GLU A 106 -14.68 41.80 -5.71
N LYS A 107 -13.62 42.03 -6.48
CA LYS A 107 -12.77 43.23 -6.34
C LYS A 107 -13.39 44.48 -6.97
N GLU A 108 -14.36 44.29 -7.88
CA GLU A 108 -15.08 45.36 -8.56
C GLU A 108 -16.39 45.72 -7.85
N MET A 109 -16.87 44.90 -6.91
CA MET A 109 -18.06 45.17 -6.10
C MET A 109 -17.84 46.30 -5.08
N THR A 110 -18.92 47.06 -4.82
CA THR A 110 -18.96 48.10 -3.80
C THR A 110 -18.91 47.51 -2.37
N PRO A 111 -18.54 48.30 -1.34
CA PRO A 111 -18.47 47.80 0.04
C PRO A 111 -19.79 47.22 0.56
N GLU A 112 -20.93 47.77 0.14
CA GLU A 112 -22.27 47.30 0.54
C GLU A 112 -22.62 45.95 -0.11
N GLU A 113 -22.30 45.77 -1.40
CA GLU A 113 -22.47 44.50 -2.11
C GLU A 113 -21.55 43.40 -1.55
N GLN A 114 -20.33 43.75 -1.14
CA GLN A 114 -19.41 42.81 -0.51
C GLN A 114 -19.92 42.31 0.86
N GLU A 115 -20.55 43.16 1.67
CA GLU A 115 -21.14 42.74 2.94
C GLU A 115 -22.36 41.83 2.73
N GLU A 116 -23.20 42.11 1.73
CA GLU A 116 -24.34 41.26 1.39
C GLU A 116 -23.88 39.87 0.91
N VAL A 117 -22.85 39.81 0.06
CA VAL A 117 -22.28 38.54 -0.40
C VAL A 117 -21.65 37.77 0.75
N LYS A 118 -20.97 38.43 1.70
CA LYS A 118 -20.45 37.78 2.91
C LYS A 118 -21.57 37.17 3.75
N ARG A 119 -22.66 37.90 4.01
CA ARG A 119 -23.82 37.36 4.75
C ARG A 119 -24.44 36.16 4.06
N ARG A 120 -24.65 36.23 2.74
CA ARG A 120 -25.18 35.10 1.96
C ARG A 120 -24.25 33.89 1.99
N LYS A 121 -22.92 34.10 1.95
CA LYS A 121 -21.92 33.04 2.07
C LYS A 121 -21.90 32.41 3.47
N GLU A 122 -22.02 33.22 4.52
CA GLU A 122 -22.11 32.74 5.90
C GLU A 122 -23.40 31.94 6.14
N GLU A 123 -24.54 32.41 5.63
CA GLU A 123 -25.82 31.69 5.70
C GLU A 123 -25.77 30.37 4.92
N ALA A 124 -25.22 30.37 3.71
CA ALA A 124 -25.02 29.16 2.92
C ALA A 124 -24.05 28.18 3.60
N ALA A 125 -22.98 28.68 4.22
CA ALA A 125 -22.03 27.85 4.97
C ALA A 125 -22.70 27.23 6.21
N ALA A 126 -23.49 27.98 6.96
CA ALA A 126 -24.25 27.48 8.10
C ALA A 126 -25.27 26.41 7.67
N ARG A 127 -26.00 26.65 6.58
CA ARG A 127 -26.96 25.68 6.01
C ARG A 127 -26.26 24.40 5.54
N ASN A 128 -25.12 24.53 4.87
CA ASN A 128 -24.33 23.38 4.42
C ASN A 128 -23.78 22.58 5.61
N LYS A 129 -23.28 23.27 6.65
CA LYS A 129 -22.82 22.62 7.88
C LYS A 129 -23.92 21.81 8.54
N ALA A 130 -25.12 22.39 8.71
CA ALA A 130 -26.27 21.69 9.28
C ALA A 130 -26.69 20.47 8.44
N MET A 131 -26.62 20.57 7.11
CA MET A 131 -26.90 19.44 6.21
C MET A 131 -25.85 18.32 6.35
N LEU A 132 -24.57 18.68 6.44
CA LEU A 132 -23.49 17.71 6.66
C LEU A 132 -23.63 16.99 8.01
N GLU A 133 -23.94 17.71 9.08
CA GLU A 133 -24.19 17.14 10.41
C GLU A 133 -25.38 16.17 10.38
N ARG A 134 -26.47 16.54 9.70
CA ARG A 134 -27.64 15.66 9.54
C ARG A 134 -27.31 14.40 8.74
N ASN A 135 -26.50 14.52 7.68
CA ASN A 135 -26.05 13.39 6.89
C ASN A 135 -25.14 12.47 7.71
N GLN A 136 -24.23 13.03 8.50
CA GLN A 136 -23.37 12.25 9.39
C GLN A 136 -24.20 11.48 10.42
N GLN A 137 -25.16 12.13 11.08
CA GLN A 137 -26.06 11.46 12.01
C GLN A 137 -26.88 10.34 11.35
N TYR A 138 -27.29 10.53 10.10
CA TYR A 138 -27.99 9.50 9.34
C TYR A 138 -27.09 8.29 9.06
N LEU A 139 -25.83 8.52 8.68
CA LEU A 139 -24.84 7.46 8.45
C LEU A 139 -24.52 6.69 9.74
N GLU A 140 -24.40 7.37 10.87
CA GLU A 140 -24.20 6.75 12.19
C GLU A 140 -25.38 5.84 12.56
N LYS A 141 -26.61 6.32 12.40
CA LYS A 141 -27.83 5.49 12.60
C LYS A 141 -27.87 4.28 11.66
N LEU A 142 -27.40 4.43 10.43
CA LEU A 142 -27.30 3.33 9.47
C LEU A 142 -26.28 2.28 9.93
N ALA A 143 -25.13 2.72 10.42
CA ALA A 143 -24.10 1.83 10.97
C ALA A 143 -24.60 1.09 12.22
N GLU A 144 -25.34 1.77 13.11
CA GLU A 144 -25.97 1.13 14.27
C GLU A 144 -27.00 0.08 13.86
N LYS A 145 -27.85 0.38 12.87
CA LYS A 145 -28.80 -0.62 12.33
C LYS A 145 -28.09 -1.84 11.75
N ARG A 146 -26.99 -1.64 11.01
CA ARG A 146 -26.18 -2.76 10.49
C ARG A 146 -25.64 -3.65 11.60
N LYS A 147 -25.11 -3.06 12.68
CA LYS A 147 -24.65 -3.83 13.84
C LYS A 147 -25.78 -4.65 14.49
N GLN A 148 -26.99 -4.09 14.54
CA GLN A 148 -28.16 -4.81 15.06
C GLN A 148 -28.58 -5.96 14.14
N GLU A 149 -28.59 -5.73 12.82
CA GLU A 149 -28.86 -6.77 11.83
C GLU A 149 -27.85 -7.92 11.95
N ASP A 150 -26.55 -7.61 12.02
CA ASP A 150 -25.48 -8.60 12.18
C ASP A 150 -25.66 -9.43 13.46
N ALA A 151 -26.01 -8.78 14.58
CA ALA A 151 -26.28 -9.47 15.84
C ALA A 151 -27.47 -10.43 15.74
N VAL A 152 -28.54 -10.05 15.02
CA VAL A 152 -29.70 -10.92 14.78
C VAL A 152 -29.30 -12.11 13.89
N PHE A 153 -28.52 -11.89 12.84
CA PHE A 153 -28.01 -12.96 11.99
C PHE A 153 -27.14 -13.95 12.76
N ASP A 154 -26.25 -13.47 13.62
CA ASP A 154 -25.41 -14.31 14.48
C ASP A 154 -26.25 -15.13 15.48
N GLU A 155 -27.31 -14.53 16.04
CA GLU A 155 -28.22 -15.25 16.94
C GLU A 155 -29.00 -16.35 16.20
N GLN A 156 -29.48 -16.07 14.98
CA GLN A 156 -30.13 -17.07 14.14
C GLN A 156 -29.18 -18.21 13.79
N ARG A 157 -27.94 -17.90 13.39
CA ARG A 157 -26.91 -18.91 13.11
C ARG A 157 -26.65 -19.81 14.31
N ARG A 158 -26.53 -19.25 15.52
CA ARG A 158 -26.38 -20.04 16.75
C ARG A 158 -27.58 -20.94 17.03
N LYS A 159 -28.79 -20.48 16.75
CA LYS A 159 -30.01 -21.30 16.89
C LYS A 159 -30.01 -22.45 15.89
N GLU A 160 -29.66 -22.20 14.64
CA GLU A 160 -29.54 -23.24 13.61
C GLU A 160 -28.46 -24.28 13.94
N GLU A 161 -27.30 -23.84 14.41
CA GLU A 161 -26.20 -24.73 14.83
C GLU A 161 -26.63 -25.63 16.00
N LYS A 162 -27.34 -25.07 17.00
CA LYS A 162 -27.91 -25.87 18.10
C LYS A 162 -28.92 -26.91 17.60
N MET A 163 -29.80 -26.53 16.67
CA MET A 163 -30.76 -27.47 16.09
C MET A 163 -30.08 -28.56 15.27
N ARG A 164 -29.07 -28.21 14.46
CA ARG A 164 -28.25 -29.19 13.72
C ARG A 164 -27.52 -30.14 14.66
N SER A 165 -26.98 -29.66 15.78
CA SER A 165 -26.32 -30.51 16.78
C SER A 165 -27.30 -31.53 17.37
N LYS A 166 -28.48 -31.07 17.82
CA LYS A 166 -29.54 -31.95 18.35
C LYS A 166 -30.02 -32.98 17.33
N LEU A 167 -30.14 -32.60 16.06
CA LEU A 167 -30.49 -33.52 14.98
C LEU A 167 -29.40 -34.58 14.77
N ARG A 168 -28.11 -34.19 14.80
CA ARG A 168 -26.99 -35.13 14.69
C ARG A 168 -26.96 -36.12 15.86
N GLU A 169 -27.13 -35.65 17.09
CA GLU A 169 -27.20 -36.51 18.28
C GLU A 169 -28.35 -37.53 18.16
N LYS A 170 -29.55 -37.09 17.76
CA LYS A 170 -30.68 -38.01 17.55
C LYS A 170 -30.43 -39.04 16.46
N ILE A 171 -29.77 -38.65 15.37
CA ILE A 171 -29.40 -39.58 14.30
C ILE A 171 -28.41 -40.63 14.82
N LEU A 172 -27.38 -40.19 15.56
CA LEU A 172 -26.40 -41.11 16.16
C LEU A 172 -27.06 -42.07 17.15
N GLU A 173 -27.96 -41.58 18.00
CA GLU A 173 -28.70 -42.41 18.96
C GLU A 173 -29.60 -43.43 18.25
N GLN A 174 -30.25 -43.05 17.14
CA GLN A 174 -31.04 -43.99 16.32
C GLN A 174 -30.15 -45.03 15.62
N VAL A 175 -29.00 -44.62 15.09
CA VAL A 175 -28.02 -45.53 14.46
C VAL A 175 -27.46 -46.51 15.49
N GLU A 176 -27.17 -46.07 16.72
CA GLU A 176 -26.71 -46.93 17.81
C GLU A 176 -27.80 -47.92 18.26
N LYS A 177 -29.06 -47.48 18.36
CA LYS A 177 -30.19 -48.38 18.66
C LYS A 177 -30.39 -49.43 17.56
N HIS A 178 -30.38 -49.04 16.29
CA HIS A 178 -30.43 -49.99 15.18
C HIS A 178 -29.23 -50.94 15.15
N ARG A 179 -28.04 -50.48 15.56
CA ARG A 179 -26.84 -51.33 15.68
C ARG A 179 -26.92 -52.31 16.85
N ALA A 180 -27.59 -51.95 17.94
CA ALA A 180 -27.80 -52.81 19.10
C ALA A 180 -28.94 -53.83 18.89
N GLU A 181 -29.91 -53.52 18.03
CA GLU A 181 -31.06 -54.37 17.70
C GLU A 181 -30.82 -55.26 16.45
N ASP A 182 -29.64 -55.18 15.81
CA ASP A 182 -29.27 -56.04 14.69
C ASP A 182 -28.65 -57.37 15.20
N PRO A 183 -29.38 -58.50 15.18
CA PRO A 183 -28.90 -59.76 15.76
C PRO A 183 -27.77 -60.41 14.95
N LEU A 184 -27.34 -59.82 13.84
CA LEU A 184 -26.30 -60.34 12.95
C LEU A 184 -25.00 -59.50 12.93
N GLY A 185 -24.94 -58.37 13.65
CA GLY A 185 -23.80 -57.45 13.62
C GLY A 185 -22.55 -57.86 14.42
N ALA A 186 -22.62 -58.91 15.25
CA ALA A 186 -21.49 -59.38 16.06
C ALA A 186 -20.58 -60.40 15.35
N LEU A 187 -20.86 -60.78 14.08
CA LEU A 187 -20.11 -61.80 13.35
C LEU A 187 -19.29 -61.29 12.15
N SER A 188 -19.10 -59.98 11.97
CA SER A 188 -18.25 -59.44 10.87
C SER A 188 -17.05 -58.64 11.34
N ALA A 189 -16.15 -59.33 12.05
CA ALA A 189 -14.71 -59.34 11.81
C ALA A 189 -14.19 -60.66 12.40
N PRO A 190 -13.43 -61.54 11.69
CA PRO A 190 -12.40 -61.24 10.69
C PRO A 190 -12.49 -62.12 9.40
N GLY A 191 -12.16 -61.55 8.23
CA GLY A 191 -12.20 -62.34 7.00
C GLY A 191 -11.76 -61.60 5.74
N GLY A 192 -10.77 -60.72 5.86
CA GLY A 192 -10.09 -60.13 4.70
C GLY A 192 -9.17 -61.17 4.06
N ALA A 193 -9.74 -62.18 3.41
CA ALA A 193 -8.98 -63.06 2.54
C ALA A 193 -8.54 -62.27 1.32
N GLU A 194 -7.28 -61.86 1.33
CA GLU A 194 -6.55 -61.40 0.15
C GLU A 194 -6.75 -62.42 -0.98
N LYS A 195 -7.38 -61.99 -2.07
CA LYS A 195 -7.16 -62.59 -3.38
C LYS A 195 -6.41 -61.58 -4.22
N PRO A 196 -5.16 -61.87 -4.66
CA PRO A 196 -4.49 -61.03 -5.63
C PRO A 196 -5.14 -61.28 -6.99
N LEU A 197 -5.86 -60.29 -7.52
CA LEU A 197 -6.26 -60.30 -8.91
C LEU A 197 -5.05 -59.92 -9.76
N ASN A 198 -4.28 -60.93 -10.15
CA ASN A 198 -3.51 -60.87 -11.39
C ASN A 198 -4.43 -61.36 -12.52
N ARG A 199 -4.88 -60.43 -13.37
CA ARG A 199 -5.01 -60.56 -14.83
C ARG A 199 -5.58 -59.28 -15.43
#